data_AF-A0A2K4ZI33-F1
#
_entry.id   AF-A0A2K4ZI33-F1
#
_cell.length_a   1.000
_cell.length_b   1.000
_cell.length_c   1.000
_cell.angle_alpha   90.00
_cell.angle_beta   90.00
_cell.angle_gamma   90.00
#
_symmetry.space_group_name_H-M   'P 1'
#
loop_
_entity.id
_entity.type
_entity.pdbx_description
1 polymer ?
#
loop_
_entity_poly.entity_id
_entity_poly.type
_entity_poly.pdbx_seq_one_letter_code
_entity_poly.pdbx_strand_id
1 'polypeptide(L)'
;MNCTETMRKKNRFIDWAVFTVVLVLFSALTLTLFGRQVYGDLEHYHSDMKAYILEMQGLDSGYSFPYPVFFKLAALIHFAASPEMAVAISAMLLNSLSLVITKLAFNRLLCGDGRKMASGSTGTDKGGEDTGLSVPVGIAVSLFSASLFFISMLYPPDGIYLPGIKFKNIGVFSPNPFHNATYMAARPFAILAFLWYGKLLPVYENGVILRAGKGREILCGGEGKKQAALKDYMLFSLFLLIATMTKPSFTLVMVSTAGLIMLYRLIRAKFQNFVPTIQLGVCFIPTFTALLYQYRGVFMPEDGEEGGIGFCFGEVWAQYCDNIPLAVCLAIGFPLLVLVLNFRECRKNSLFRFSWQLYLVGFAEAFLLYEKGFRKVDFNFSWGYMYGIFFCHFGALLLLLQKTAGRSTGNSGKKERLLLILQWLAYLWHLACGIYYFWGIFLGGTYY
;
A
#
# COMPACT_ATOMS: atom_id res chain seq x y z
N MET A 1 6.39 42.19 0.16
CA MET A 1 5.96 40.79 0.33
C MET A 1 4.44 40.75 0.20
N ASN A 2 3.92 40.01 -0.77
CA ASN A 2 2.52 40.15 -1.21
C ASN A 2 1.55 39.46 -0.21
N CYS A 3 0.41 40.07 0.11
CA CYS A 3 -0.54 39.59 1.14
C CYS A 3 -0.99 38.12 0.90
N THR A 4 -1.12 37.73 -0.36
CA THR A 4 -1.42 36.37 -0.82
C THR A 4 -0.33 35.35 -0.46
N GLU A 5 0.95 35.73 -0.52
CA GLU A 5 2.07 34.86 -0.16
C GLU A 5 2.12 34.61 1.35
N THR A 6 1.83 35.64 2.15
CA THR A 6 1.75 35.54 3.62
C THR A 6 0.60 34.63 4.05
N MET A 7 -0.59 34.78 3.44
CA MET A 7 -1.73 33.90 3.69
C MET A 7 -1.43 32.45 3.31
N ARG A 8 -0.74 32.22 2.19
CA ARG A 8 -0.35 30.88 1.73
C ARG A 8 0.65 30.21 2.66
N LYS A 9 1.66 30.96 3.14
CA LYS A 9 2.63 30.50 4.15
C LYS A 9 1.93 30.13 5.47
N LYS A 10 1.01 30.97 5.93
CA LYS A 10 0.19 30.71 7.13
C LYS A 10 -0.66 29.45 6.99
N ASN A 11 -1.34 29.27 5.86
CA ASN A 11 -2.18 28.10 5.62
C ASN A 11 -1.37 26.80 5.60
N ARG A 12 -0.20 26.82 4.94
CA ARG A 12 0.74 25.70 4.92
C ARG A 12 1.27 25.39 6.32
N PHE A 13 1.59 26.42 7.10
CA PHE A 13 2.03 26.24 8.48
C PHE A 13 0.96 25.55 9.34
N ILE A 14 -0.30 26.00 9.26
CA ILE A 14 -1.41 25.38 10.01
C ILE A 14 -1.61 23.91 9.60
N ASP A 15 -1.61 23.60 8.29
CA ASP A 15 -1.73 22.22 7.81
C ASP A 15 -0.63 21.31 8.37
N TRP A 16 0.62 21.77 8.31
CA TRP A 16 1.75 21.01 8.85
C TRP A 16 1.77 20.92 10.37
N ALA A 17 1.31 21.95 11.08
CA ALA A 17 1.16 21.91 12.53
C ALA A 17 0.14 20.84 12.94
N VAL A 18 -1.04 20.82 12.30
CA VAL A 18 -2.07 19.80 12.53
C VAL A 18 -1.54 18.41 12.17
N PHE A 19 -0.88 18.27 11.03
CA PHE A 19 -0.28 17.00 10.64
C PHE A 19 0.79 16.51 11.62
N THR A 20 1.59 17.42 12.17
CA THR A 20 2.61 17.08 13.18
C THR A 20 1.96 16.54 14.44
N VAL A 21 0.87 17.15 14.92
CA VAL A 21 0.10 16.63 16.08
C VAL A 21 -0.44 15.24 15.77
N VAL A 22 -1.06 15.05 14.60
CA VAL A 22 -1.58 13.73 14.18
C VAL A 22 -0.47 12.68 14.10
N LEU A 23 0.70 13.04 13.55
CA LEU A 23 1.85 12.15 13.44
C LEU A 23 2.41 11.76 14.81
N VAL A 24 2.51 12.70 15.75
CA VAL A 24 2.95 12.43 17.13
C VAL A 24 1.97 11.49 17.82
N LEU A 25 0.66 11.74 17.73
CA LEU A 25 -0.37 10.87 18.31
C LEU A 25 -0.33 9.47 17.71
N PHE A 26 -0.23 9.37 16.38
CA PHE A 26 -0.10 8.09 15.68
C PHE A 26 1.16 7.31 16.10
N SER A 27 2.29 8.01 16.20
CA SER A 27 3.57 7.43 16.62
C SER A 27 3.50 6.95 18.07
N ALA A 28 2.95 7.76 18.97
CA ALA A 28 2.78 7.38 20.38
C ALA A 28 1.86 6.16 20.54
N LEU A 29 0.74 6.14 19.81
CA LEU A 29 -0.22 5.04 19.86
C LEU A 29 0.38 3.74 19.33
N THR A 30 1.09 3.79 18.20
CA THR A 30 1.72 2.62 17.59
C THR A 30 2.95 2.16 18.37
N LEU A 31 3.74 3.06 18.95
CA LEU A 31 4.82 2.69 19.88
C LEU A 31 4.26 1.97 21.10
N THR A 32 3.15 2.45 21.65
CA THR A 32 2.49 1.80 22.79
C THR A 32 2.02 0.40 22.44
N LEU A 33 1.39 0.24 21.27
CA LEU A 33 0.97 -1.08 20.78
C LEU A 33 2.18 -2.02 20.61
N PHE A 34 3.21 -1.58 19.88
CA PHE A 34 4.37 -2.42 19.63
C PHE A 34 5.16 -2.70 20.90
N GLY A 35 5.22 -1.75 21.83
CA GLY A 35 5.74 -1.92 23.19
C GLY A 35 5.01 -3.04 23.94
N ARG A 36 3.67 -3.04 23.89
CA ARG A 36 2.86 -4.12 24.47
C ARG A 36 3.10 -5.47 23.80
N GLN A 37 3.30 -5.50 22.48
CA GLN A 37 3.59 -6.74 21.76
C GLN A 37 4.99 -7.31 22.04
N VAL A 38 6.00 -6.46 22.27
CA VAL A 38 7.36 -6.93 22.61
C VAL A 38 7.49 -7.37 24.06
N TYR A 39 6.76 -6.74 24.99
CA TYR A 39 6.80 -7.07 26.43
C TYR A 39 5.67 -8.02 26.88
N GLY A 40 4.64 -8.20 26.07
CA GLY A 40 3.46 -9.02 26.38
C GLY A 40 3.74 -10.52 26.40
N ASP A 41 2.79 -11.27 26.93
CA ASP A 41 2.78 -12.73 26.85
C ASP A 41 2.23 -13.19 25.48
N LEU A 42 2.15 -14.50 25.24
CA LEU A 42 1.59 -15.02 23.97
C LEU A 42 0.06 -15.16 24.03
N GLU A 43 -0.51 -15.19 25.24
CA GLU A 43 -1.95 -15.26 25.47
C GLU A 43 -2.62 -13.91 25.16
N HIS A 44 -1.95 -12.81 25.52
CA HIS A 44 -2.34 -11.43 25.26
C HIS A 44 -1.25 -10.79 24.40
N TYR A 45 -1.62 -10.22 23.24
CA TYR A 45 -0.69 -9.65 22.25
C TYR A 45 0.08 -10.66 21.35
N HIS A 46 -0.60 -11.72 20.92
CA HIS A 46 -0.08 -12.67 19.92
C HIS A 46 0.54 -11.96 18.69
N SER A 47 1.86 -12.10 18.51
CA SER A 47 2.63 -11.49 17.42
C SER A 47 4.00 -12.14 17.24
N ASP A 48 4.60 -11.96 16.07
CA ASP A 48 5.95 -12.45 15.73
C ASP A 48 7.08 -11.69 16.45
N MET A 49 6.77 -10.71 17.31
CA MET A 49 7.75 -9.78 17.88
C MET A 49 8.87 -10.49 18.66
N LYS A 50 8.56 -11.59 19.36
CA LYS A 50 9.57 -12.35 20.11
C LYS A 50 10.62 -12.97 19.19
N ALA A 51 10.18 -13.55 18.07
CA ALA A 51 11.07 -14.08 17.05
C ALA A 51 11.90 -12.95 16.41
N TYR A 52 11.31 -11.77 16.21
CA TYR A 52 12.02 -10.60 15.66
C TYR A 52 13.11 -10.05 16.60
N ILE A 53 12.92 -10.12 17.92
CA ILE A 53 13.94 -9.72 18.90
C ILE A 53 15.15 -10.64 18.80
N LEU A 54 14.92 -11.96 18.78
CA LEU A 54 15.99 -12.96 18.65
C LEU A 54 16.77 -12.77 17.34
N GLU A 55 16.06 -12.64 16.21
CA GLU A 55 16.68 -12.44 14.90
C GLU A 55 17.52 -11.17 14.84
N MET A 56 17.03 -10.06 15.41
CA MET A 56 17.77 -8.79 15.49
C MET A 56 19.09 -8.95 16.25
N GLN A 57 19.11 -9.79 17.29
CA GLN A 57 20.29 -10.08 18.09
C GLN A 57 21.22 -11.13 17.44
N GLY A 58 20.83 -11.71 16.30
CA GLY A 58 21.54 -12.82 15.66
C GLY A 58 21.40 -14.15 16.40
N LEU A 59 20.35 -14.29 17.20
CA LEU A 59 19.99 -15.52 17.91
C LEU A 59 19.00 -16.34 17.06
N ASP A 60 19.03 -17.66 17.23
CA ASP A 60 18.09 -18.55 16.54
C ASP A 60 16.66 -18.33 17.04
N SER A 61 15.77 -18.02 16.11
CA SER A 61 14.34 -17.80 16.36
C SER A 61 13.46 -18.97 15.91
N GLY A 62 14.04 -20.02 15.32
CA GLY A 62 13.34 -21.09 14.63
C GLY A 62 12.80 -20.69 13.24
N TYR A 63 13.01 -19.44 12.83
CA TYR A 63 12.65 -18.91 11.53
C TYR A 63 13.82 -18.16 10.90
N SER A 64 13.98 -18.29 9.59
CA SER A 64 14.90 -17.43 8.83
C SER A 64 14.12 -16.27 8.22
N PHE A 65 14.37 -15.05 8.70
CA PHE A 65 13.70 -13.86 8.22
C PHE A 65 14.61 -13.05 7.27
N PRO A 66 14.33 -13.02 5.95
CA PRO A 66 15.16 -12.29 4.99
C PRO A 66 14.85 -10.78 4.98
N TYR A 67 14.75 -10.12 6.14
CA TYR A 67 14.28 -8.73 6.31
C TYR A 67 15.39 -7.78 6.80
N PRO A 68 16.53 -7.66 6.10
CA PRO A 68 17.70 -6.96 6.61
C PRO A 68 17.46 -5.48 6.92
N VAL A 69 16.53 -4.78 6.24
CA VAL A 69 16.28 -3.35 6.52
C VAL A 69 15.67 -3.17 7.91
N PHE A 70 14.69 -3.99 8.28
CA PHE A 70 14.03 -3.91 9.58
C PHE A 70 15.00 -4.28 10.71
N PHE A 71 15.67 -5.43 10.60
CA PHE A 71 16.55 -5.91 11.67
C PHE A 71 17.82 -5.06 11.84
N LYS A 72 18.41 -4.56 10.74
CA LYS A 72 19.57 -3.65 10.86
C LYS A 72 19.19 -2.30 11.46
N LEU A 73 18.00 -1.78 11.17
CA LEU A 73 17.50 -0.58 11.83
C LEU A 73 17.31 -0.84 13.33
N ALA A 74 16.70 -1.96 13.70
CA ALA A 74 16.52 -2.33 15.10
C ALA A 74 17.86 -2.54 15.81
N ALA A 75 18.82 -3.24 15.20
CA ALA A 75 20.16 -3.40 15.75
C ALA A 75 20.89 -2.06 15.93
N LEU A 76 20.71 -1.10 15.01
CA LEU A 76 21.26 0.26 15.17
C LEU A 76 20.64 0.99 16.36
N ILE A 77 19.34 0.84 16.58
CA ILE A 77 18.65 1.47 17.73
C ILE A 77 19.04 0.76 19.04
N HIS A 78 19.33 -0.54 18.99
CA HIS A 78 19.73 -1.34 20.14
C HIS A 78 21.02 -0.84 20.81
N PHE A 79 21.88 -0.08 20.10
CA PHE A 79 23.02 0.61 20.73
C PHE A 79 22.61 1.59 21.85
N ALA A 80 21.35 2.06 21.85
CA ALA A 80 20.84 3.05 22.80
C ALA A 80 19.56 2.61 23.53
N ALA A 81 19.03 1.42 23.26
CA ALA A 81 17.76 0.94 23.81
C ALA A 81 17.80 -0.58 24.08
N SER A 82 16.90 -1.08 24.94
CA SER A 82 16.76 -2.53 25.14
C SER A 82 16.36 -3.25 23.83
N PRO A 83 16.60 -4.57 23.69
CA PRO A 83 16.23 -5.30 22.49
C PRO A 83 14.76 -5.15 22.10
N GLU A 84 13.87 -5.22 23.09
CA GLU A 84 12.42 -5.07 22.94
C GLU A 84 12.06 -3.67 22.43
N MET A 85 12.59 -2.63 23.08
CA MET A 85 12.34 -1.24 22.66
C MET A 85 12.92 -0.95 21.28
N ALA A 86 14.07 -1.52 20.92
CA ALA A 86 14.68 -1.31 19.62
C ALA A 86 13.80 -1.83 18.47
N VAL A 87 13.20 -3.01 18.64
CA VAL A 87 12.24 -3.58 17.69
C VAL A 87 10.96 -2.74 17.64
N ALA A 88 10.39 -2.37 18.79
CA ALA A 88 9.17 -1.57 18.87
C ALA A 88 9.34 -0.17 18.24
N ILE A 89 10.45 0.51 18.52
CA ILE A 89 10.77 1.82 17.94
C ILE A 89 10.97 1.69 16.43
N SER A 90 11.66 0.65 15.94
CA SER A 90 11.86 0.43 14.50
C SER A 90 10.54 0.25 13.76
N ALA A 91 9.64 -0.57 14.32
CA ALA A 91 8.30 -0.78 13.77
C ALA A 91 7.49 0.53 13.75
N MET A 92 7.53 1.29 14.84
CA MET A 92 6.86 2.60 14.92
C MET A 92 7.42 3.59 13.89
N LEU A 93 8.75 3.76 13.80
CA LEU A 93 9.36 4.75 12.91
C LEU A 93 9.00 4.48 11.44
N LEU A 94 9.09 3.22 11.01
CA LEU A 94 8.76 2.84 9.63
C LEU A 94 7.25 2.92 9.36
N ASN A 95 6.41 2.59 10.34
CA ASN A 95 4.96 2.76 10.20
C ASN A 95 4.58 4.25 10.13
N SER A 96 5.17 5.11 10.96
CA SER A 96 4.98 6.57 10.93
C SER A 96 5.50 7.20 9.64
N LEU A 97 6.59 6.68 9.07
CA LEU A 97 7.08 7.09 7.75
C LEU A 97 6.03 6.83 6.66
N SER A 98 5.25 5.74 6.77
CA SER A 98 4.16 5.45 5.82
C SER A 98 3.09 6.53 5.85
N LEU A 99 2.74 7.04 7.03
CA LEU A 99 1.80 8.14 7.20
C LEU A 99 2.32 9.44 6.56
N VAL A 100 3.59 9.77 6.79
CA VAL A 100 4.24 10.94 6.16
C VAL A 100 4.20 10.83 4.64
N ILE A 101 4.60 9.69 4.08
CA ILE A 101 4.57 9.46 2.63
C ILE A 101 3.15 9.56 2.08
N THR A 102 2.15 9.01 2.78
CA THR A 102 0.74 9.07 2.36
C THR A 102 0.23 10.51 2.32
N LYS A 103 0.51 11.32 3.37
CA LYS A 103 0.16 12.74 3.41
C LYS A 103 0.82 13.51 2.26
N LEU A 104 2.11 13.28 2.04
CA LEU A 104 2.84 13.91 0.93
C LEU A 104 2.27 13.50 -0.44
N ALA A 105 1.92 12.22 -0.61
CA ALA A 105 1.31 11.70 -1.81
C ALA A 105 -0.06 12.33 -2.07
N PHE A 106 -0.95 12.37 -1.08
CA PHE A 106 -2.27 12.99 -1.19
C PHE A 106 -2.18 14.49 -1.47
N ASN A 107 -1.31 15.22 -0.77
CA ASN A 107 -1.06 16.64 -1.05
C ASN A 107 -0.66 16.84 -2.53
N ARG A 108 0.28 16.04 -3.05
CA ARG A 108 0.70 16.14 -4.45
C ARG A 108 -0.40 15.75 -5.43
N LEU A 109 -1.14 14.66 -5.16
CA LEU A 109 -2.16 14.12 -6.06
C LEU A 109 -3.46 14.94 -6.06
N LEU A 110 -3.68 15.79 -5.06
CA LEU A 110 -4.80 16.73 -4.97
C LEU A 110 -4.47 18.13 -5.51
N CYS A 111 -3.21 18.57 -5.44
CA CYS A 111 -2.73 19.78 -6.11
C CYS A 111 -2.81 19.64 -7.65
N GLY A 112 -2.91 20.76 -8.38
CA GLY A 112 -3.16 20.81 -9.83
C GLY A 112 -2.22 19.96 -10.70
N ASP A 113 -0.97 19.78 -10.31
CA ASP A 113 0.00 18.89 -10.99
C ASP A 113 -0.34 17.39 -10.84
N GLY A 114 -0.94 17.00 -9.72
CA GLY A 114 -1.35 15.62 -9.42
C GLY A 114 -2.62 15.16 -10.13
N ARG A 115 -3.58 16.07 -10.36
CA ARG A 115 -4.78 15.78 -11.18
C ARG A 115 -4.40 15.38 -12.60
N LYS A 116 -3.37 16.03 -13.18
CA LYS A 116 -2.84 15.67 -14.51
C LYS A 116 -2.21 14.27 -14.48
N MET A 117 -1.49 13.91 -13.41
CA MET A 117 -0.85 12.60 -13.21
C MET A 117 -1.87 11.45 -13.08
N ALA A 118 -2.96 11.67 -12.35
CA ALA A 118 -3.99 10.68 -12.12
C ALA A 118 -4.97 10.52 -13.31
N SER A 119 -5.25 11.58 -14.08
CA SER A 119 -6.31 11.57 -15.11
C SER A 119 -5.85 11.21 -16.53
N GLY A 120 -4.55 11.13 -16.82
CA GLY A 120 -4.04 10.89 -18.18
C GLY A 120 -4.45 11.96 -19.22
N SER A 121 -4.99 13.10 -18.78
CA SER A 121 -5.52 14.16 -19.65
C SER A 121 -4.39 14.99 -20.30
N THR A 122 -4.55 15.24 -21.60
CA THR A 122 -3.64 16.00 -22.48
C THR A 122 -4.03 17.49 -22.63
N GLY A 123 -4.88 18.01 -21.73
CA GLY A 123 -5.34 19.39 -21.80
C GLY A 123 -4.21 20.40 -21.57
N THR A 124 -3.94 21.23 -22.58
CA THR A 124 -3.10 22.43 -22.52
C THR A 124 -3.81 23.56 -21.77
N ASP A 125 -4.05 23.37 -20.47
CA ASP A 125 -4.35 24.51 -19.60
C ASP A 125 -3.02 25.10 -19.12
N LYS A 126 -2.74 26.28 -19.67
CA LYS A 126 -1.63 27.17 -19.33
C LYS A 126 -1.54 27.34 -17.82
N GLY A 127 -0.30 27.29 -17.31
CA GLY A 127 0.14 27.57 -15.95
C GLY A 127 -0.94 28.03 -14.98
N GLY A 128 -1.62 27.07 -14.35
CA GLY A 128 -2.36 27.35 -13.13
C GLY A 128 -1.33 27.58 -12.03
N GLU A 129 -1.30 28.78 -11.48
CA GLU A 129 -0.58 29.09 -10.24
C GLU A 129 -0.79 27.95 -9.24
N ASP A 130 0.32 27.54 -8.62
CA ASP A 130 0.38 26.54 -7.57
C ASP A 130 -0.59 26.99 -6.46
N THR A 131 -1.86 26.60 -6.55
CA THR A 131 -2.88 26.97 -5.58
C THR A 131 -2.69 26.02 -4.41
N GLY A 132 -2.00 26.48 -3.37
CA GLY A 132 -1.85 25.70 -2.14
C GLY A 132 -3.22 25.26 -1.65
N LEU A 133 -3.33 24.03 -1.15
CA LEU A 133 -4.59 23.56 -0.55
C LEU A 133 -5.11 24.59 0.45
N SER A 134 -6.41 24.86 0.40
CA SER A 134 -7.04 25.64 1.46
C SER A 134 -6.85 24.92 2.80
N VAL A 135 -6.79 25.67 3.91
CA VAL A 135 -6.64 25.10 5.26
C VAL A 135 -7.59 23.92 5.53
N PRO A 136 -8.91 24.01 5.26
CA PRO A 136 -9.80 22.88 5.54
C PRO A 136 -9.48 21.65 4.69
N VAL A 137 -9.06 21.83 3.44
CA VAL A 137 -8.66 20.70 2.57
C VAL A 137 -7.33 20.11 3.05
N GLY A 138 -6.36 20.94 3.45
CA GLY A 138 -5.10 20.48 4.03
C GLY A 138 -5.32 19.62 5.29
N ILE A 139 -6.09 20.15 6.23
CA ILE A 139 -6.48 19.46 7.48
C ILE A 139 -7.22 18.15 7.15
N ALA A 140 -8.20 18.19 6.26
CA ALA A 140 -8.90 16.98 5.83
C ALA A 140 -7.93 15.94 5.26
N VAL A 141 -6.98 16.34 4.41
CA VAL A 141 -5.96 15.43 3.89
C VAL A 141 -5.11 14.84 5.01
N SER A 142 -4.72 15.63 6.01
CA SER A 142 -3.96 15.16 7.18
C SER A 142 -4.73 14.09 7.97
N LEU A 143 -6.00 14.36 8.28
CA LEU A 143 -6.86 13.42 9.01
C LEU A 143 -7.16 12.17 8.18
N PHE A 144 -7.49 12.31 6.90
CA PHE A 144 -7.80 11.19 6.04
C PHE A 144 -6.59 10.32 5.73
N SER A 145 -5.40 10.92 5.60
CA SER A 145 -4.14 10.17 5.49
C SER A 145 -3.91 9.28 6.70
N ALA A 146 -4.16 9.78 7.93
CA ALA A 146 -4.05 8.99 9.14
C ALA A 146 -5.14 7.92 9.25
N SER A 147 -6.39 8.26 8.94
CA SER A 147 -7.49 7.30 9.02
C SER A 147 -7.33 6.09 8.09
N LEU A 148 -6.60 6.22 6.97
CA LEU A 148 -6.25 5.10 6.09
C LEU A 148 -5.43 4.00 6.80
N PHE A 149 -4.74 4.34 7.88
CA PHE A 149 -3.99 3.37 8.69
C PHE A 149 -4.83 2.71 9.78
N PHE A 150 -6.09 3.13 9.93
CA PHE A 150 -7.05 2.54 10.86
C PHE A 150 -8.26 1.91 10.20
N ILE A 151 -8.48 2.09 8.89
CA ILE A 151 -9.56 1.38 8.19
C ILE A 151 -9.34 -0.14 8.26
N SER A 152 -10.44 -0.90 8.30
CA SER A 152 -10.37 -2.36 8.31
C SER A 152 -11.57 -2.97 7.61
N MET A 153 -11.66 -4.30 7.59
CA MET A 153 -12.80 -5.06 7.08
C MET A 153 -14.11 -4.71 7.80
N LEU A 154 -15.22 -4.93 7.11
CA LEU A 154 -16.55 -4.81 7.70
C LEU A 154 -16.92 -6.06 8.49
N TYR A 155 -17.52 -5.84 9.66
CA TYR A 155 -18.14 -6.89 10.45
C TYR A 155 -19.27 -6.28 11.29
N PRO A 156 -20.30 -7.07 11.64
CA PRO A 156 -21.41 -6.57 12.43
C PRO A 156 -21.01 -6.44 13.92
N PRO A 157 -21.84 -5.76 14.73
CA PRO A 157 -21.68 -5.76 16.19
C PRO A 157 -21.58 -7.16 16.79
N ASP A 158 -20.99 -7.24 17.98
CA ASP A 158 -20.82 -8.50 18.72
C ASP A 158 -22.18 -9.20 18.94
N GLY A 159 -22.19 -10.52 18.75
CA GLY A 159 -23.39 -11.36 18.82
C GLY A 159 -24.10 -11.58 17.48
N ILE A 160 -23.72 -10.87 16.42
CA ILE A 160 -24.21 -11.14 15.06
C ILE A 160 -23.13 -11.89 14.27
N TYR A 161 -23.48 -13.09 13.79
CA TYR A 161 -22.57 -13.93 13.01
C TYR A 161 -22.97 -13.92 11.54
N LEU A 162 -21.99 -13.75 10.66
CA LEU A 162 -22.20 -13.80 9.22
C LEU A 162 -21.96 -15.23 8.69
N PRO A 163 -22.78 -15.72 7.75
CA PRO A 163 -22.70 -17.10 7.28
C PRO A 163 -21.36 -17.38 6.59
N GLY A 164 -20.61 -18.32 7.15
CA GLY A 164 -19.30 -18.75 6.66
C GLY A 164 -18.14 -17.80 6.98
N ILE A 165 -18.36 -16.80 7.84
CA ILE A 165 -17.30 -15.93 8.37
C ILE A 165 -17.01 -16.35 9.83
N LYS A 166 -15.90 -17.06 10.03
CA LYS A 166 -15.50 -17.62 11.35
C LYS A 166 -14.88 -16.58 12.27
N PHE A 167 -14.13 -15.67 11.67
CA PHE A 167 -13.15 -14.80 12.31
C PHE A 167 -13.35 -13.36 11.82
N LYS A 168 -13.10 -12.37 12.68
CA LYS A 168 -13.30 -10.97 12.29
C LYS A 168 -12.27 -10.58 11.24
N ASN A 169 -11.00 -10.88 11.50
CA ASN A 169 -9.89 -10.51 10.63
C ASN A 169 -9.35 -11.68 9.82
N ILE A 170 -8.99 -12.82 10.42
CA ILE A 170 -8.43 -13.92 9.61
C ILE A 170 -9.49 -14.45 8.64
N GLY A 171 -9.13 -14.62 7.36
CA GLY A 171 -10.05 -15.06 6.30
C GLY A 171 -10.83 -13.94 5.63
N VAL A 172 -11.07 -12.79 6.27
CA VAL A 172 -11.60 -11.57 5.61
C VAL A 172 -10.44 -10.64 5.22
N PHE A 173 -9.52 -10.51 6.15
CA PHE A 173 -8.29 -9.75 6.16
C PHE A 173 -8.47 -8.23 6.19
N SER A 174 -7.54 -7.59 6.91
CA SER A 174 -7.45 -6.14 7.03
C SER A 174 -6.31 -5.60 6.16
N PRO A 175 -6.46 -4.38 5.58
CA PRO A 175 -5.32 -3.65 5.03
C PRO A 175 -4.29 -3.23 6.12
N ASN A 176 -4.68 -3.30 7.40
CA ASN A 176 -3.90 -2.87 8.55
C ASN A 176 -3.72 -4.02 9.58
N PRO A 177 -2.92 -5.05 9.27
CA PRO A 177 -2.66 -6.17 10.18
C PRO A 177 -1.70 -5.75 11.31
N PHE A 178 -2.24 -5.19 12.39
CA PHE A 178 -1.48 -4.68 13.54
C PHE A 178 -0.65 -5.73 14.30
N HIS A 179 -0.91 -7.02 14.07
CA HIS A 179 -0.12 -8.13 14.60
C HIS A 179 1.14 -8.43 13.78
N ASN A 180 1.28 -7.86 12.57
CA ASN A 180 2.43 -8.08 11.68
C ASN A 180 3.27 -6.81 11.50
N ALA A 181 4.25 -6.61 12.39
CA ALA A 181 5.08 -5.41 12.40
C ALA A 181 5.96 -5.27 11.14
N THR A 182 6.49 -6.37 10.59
CA THR A 182 7.32 -6.32 9.38
C THR A 182 6.51 -5.92 8.14
N TYR A 183 5.23 -6.31 8.06
CA TYR A 183 4.31 -5.82 7.02
C TYR A 183 4.10 -4.30 7.12
N MET A 184 3.86 -3.79 8.33
CA MET A 184 3.70 -2.36 8.58
C MET A 184 5.01 -1.60 8.28
N ALA A 185 6.16 -2.18 8.62
CA ALA A 185 7.49 -1.63 8.38
C ALA A 185 7.86 -1.55 6.89
N ALA A 186 7.40 -2.51 6.06
CA ALA A 186 7.67 -2.52 4.61
C ALA A 186 6.73 -1.59 3.82
N ARG A 187 5.60 -1.20 4.41
CA ARG A 187 4.58 -0.35 3.79
C ARG A 187 5.04 1.02 3.26
N PRO A 188 5.95 1.80 3.89
CA PRO A 188 6.33 3.11 3.35
C PRO A 188 6.98 2.96 1.97
N PHE A 189 7.82 1.93 1.82
CA PHE A 189 8.50 1.62 0.57
C PHE A 189 7.55 1.01 -0.46
N ALA A 190 6.59 0.18 -0.03
CA ALA A 190 5.52 -0.31 -0.90
C ALA A 190 4.68 0.84 -1.47
N ILE A 191 4.31 1.85 -0.67
CA ILE A 191 3.58 3.04 -1.13
C ILE A 191 4.39 3.80 -2.18
N LEU A 192 5.68 4.03 -1.92
CA LEU A 192 6.56 4.71 -2.86
C LEU A 192 6.72 3.91 -4.17
N ALA A 193 6.98 2.61 -4.09
CA ALA A 193 7.08 1.75 -5.26
C ALA A 193 5.78 1.73 -6.08
N PHE A 194 4.62 1.61 -5.41
CA PHE A 194 3.30 1.66 -6.04
C PHE A 194 3.06 2.99 -6.78
N LEU A 195 3.34 4.13 -6.13
CA LEU A 195 3.15 5.46 -6.71
C LEU A 195 4.07 5.71 -7.90
N TRP A 196 5.34 5.29 -7.82
CA TRP A 196 6.29 5.43 -8.92
C TRP A 196 5.99 4.48 -10.07
N TYR A 197 5.56 3.25 -9.80
CA TYR A 197 5.07 2.39 -10.88
C TYR A 197 3.83 2.98 -11.55
N GLY A 198 2.87 3.48 -10.76
CA GLY A 198 1.70 4.19 -11.27
C GLY A 198 2.03 5.44 -12.10
N LYS A 199 3.17 6.11 -11.81
CA LYS A 199 3.73 7.20 -12.64
C LYS A 199 4.30 6.71 -13.97
N LEU A 200 5.06 5.62 -13.92
CA LEU A 200 5.75 5.06 -15.08
C LEU A 200 4.76 4.34 -16.02
N LEU A 201 3.65 3.83 -15.50
CA LEU A 201 2.68 3.06 -16.26
C LEU A 201 2.14 3.85 -17.46
N PRO A 202 1.60 5.09 -17.34
CA PRO A 202 1.25 5.97 -18.47
C PRO A 202 2.36 6.15 -19.52
N VAL A 203 3.61 6.30 -19.08
CA VAL A 203 4.76 6.49 -19.98
C VAL A 203 5.02 5.21 -20.76
N TYR A 204 4.94 4.07 -20.08
CA TYR A 204 4.98 2.75 -20.69
C TYR A 204 3.80 2.51 -21.67
N GLU A 205 2.57 2.96 -21.38
CA GLU A 205 1.42 2.78 -22.28
C GLU A 205 1.54 3.60 -23.58
N ASN A 206 2.23 4.74 -23.54
CA ASN A 206 2.26 5.69 -24.67
C ASN A 206 3.34 5.40 -25.72
N GLY A 207 4.30 4.50 -25.46
CA GLY A 207 5.38 4.14 -26.39
C GLY A 207 6.41 5.26 -26.61
N VAL A 208 7.59 4.89 -27.15
CA VAL A 208 8.65 5.86 -27.53
C VAL A 208 8.41 6.34 -28.96
N ILE A 209 8.39 7.66 -29.18
CA ILE A 209 8.59 8.25 -30.50
C ILE A 209 10.09 8.46 -30.67
N LEU A 210 10.75 7.62 -31.47
CA LEU A 210 12.15 7.83 -31.84
C LEU A 210 12.24 9.08 -32.75
N ARG A 211 12.84 10.18 -32.26
CA ARG A 211 13.37 11.23 -33.12
C ARG A 211 14.90 11.16 -33.05
N ALA A 212 15.53 10.79 -34.16
CA ALA A 212 16.98 10.79 -34.31
C ALA A 212 17.48 12.24 -34.42
N GLY A 213 18.24 12.71 -33.42
CA GLY A 213 18.91 14.00 -33.42
C GLY A 213 19.96 14.06 -32.31
N LYS A 214 21.16 14.54 -32.63
CA LYS A 214 22.37 14.55 -31.78
C LYS A 214 22.12 15.18 -30.40
N GLY A 215 22.08 14.35 -29.38
CA GLY A 215 22.13 14.73 -27.96
C GLY A 215 21.71 13.53 -27.12
N ARG A 216 22.58 13.07 -26.20
CA ARG A 216 22.26 11.97 -25.26
C ARG A 216 21.23 12.43 -24.23
N GLU A 217 19.98 12.56 -24.65
CA GLU A 217 18.82 12.52 -23.78
C GLU A 217 17.96 11.33 -24.21
N ILE A 218 17.52 10.51 -23.24
CA ILE A 218 16.48 9.51 -23.48
C ILE A 218 15.16 10.27 -23.67
N LEU A 219 14.96 10.79 -24.89
CA LEU A 219 13.77 11.51 -25.31
C LEU A 219 12.62 10.50 -25.52
N CYS A 220 11.81 10.31 -24.48
CA CYS A 220 10.55 9.58 -24.59
C CYS A 220 9.39 10.55 -24.85
N GLY A 221 9.17 10.92 -26.11
CA GLY A 221 7.91 11.55 -26.56
C GLY A 221 8.07 12.96 -27.13
N GLY A 222 7.45 13.17 -28.29
CA GLY A 222 7.35 14.46 -28.99
C GLY A 222 6.50 15.49 -28.24
N GLU A 223 6.53 16.72 -28.77
CA GLU A 223 5.92 17.92 -28.22
C GLU A 223 4.57 17.67 -27.52
N GLY A 224 4.51 18.00 -26.23
CA GLY A 224 3.29 17.96 -25.42
C GLY A 224 2.99 16.67 -24.64
N LYS A 225 3.86 15.65 -24.66
CA LYS A 225 3.63 14.38 -23.94
C LYS A 225 4.60 14.17 -22.76
N LYS A 226 4.10 13.64 -21.64
CA LYS A 226 4.85 13.45 -20.38
C LYS A 226 6.05 12.51 -20.56
N GLN A 227 7.25 13.05 -20.37
CA GLN A 227 8.49 12.29 -20.27
C GLN A 227 8.69 11.76 -18.84
N ALA A 228 9.02 10.48 -18.70
CA ALA A 228 9.60 9.98 -17.45
C ALA A 228 11.09 10.30 -17.44
N ALA A 229 11.57 10.89 -16.34
CA ALA A 229 13.00 11.07 -16.16
C ALA A 229 13.65 9.73 -15.79
N LEU A 230 14.93 9.53 -16.15
CA LEU A 230 15.72 8.36 -15.69
C LEU A 230 15.64 8.20 -14.16
N LYS A 231 15.59 9.34 -13.45
CA LYS A 231 15.37 9.40 -12.00
C LYS A 231 14.13 8.62 -11.53
N ASP A 232 13.04 8.62 -12.29
CA ASP A 232 11.82 7.91 -11.91
C ASP A 232 11.97 6.38 -11.98
N TYR A 233 12.69 5.88 -12.99
CA TYR A 233 13.04 4.46 -13.09
C TYR A 233 13.96 4.02 -11.97
N MET A 234 14.98 4.83 -11.64
CA MET A 234 15.90 4.56 -10.53
C MET A 234 15.18 4.57 -9.18
N LEU A 235 14.31 5.56 -8.95
CA LEU A 235 13.52 5.64 -7.72
C LEU A 235 12.56 4.46 -7.58
N PHE A 236 11.85 4.08 -8.66
CA PHE A 236 11.01 2.89 -8.64
C PHE A 236 11.80 1.63 -8.25
N SER A 237 12.93 1.40 -8.92
CA SER A 237 13.81 0.25 -8.65
C SER A 237 14.30 0.25 -7.20
N LEU A 238 14.75 1.40 -6.69
CA LEU A 238 15.21 1.56 -5.31
C LEU A 238 14.11 1.29 -4.30
N PHE A 239 12.92 1.87 -4.48
CA PHE A 239 11.80 1.68 -3.56
C PHE A 239 11.31 0.24 -3.53
N LEU A 240 11.27 -0.42 -4.70
CA LEU A 240 10.92 -1.84 -4.76
C LEU A 240 11.98 -2.71 -4.07
N LEU A 241 13.27 -2.42 -4.26
CA LEU A 241 14.35 -3.14 -3.59
C LEU A 241 14.27 -2.98 -2.06
N ILE A 242 14.10 -1.76 -1.55
CA ILE A 242 13.99 -1.52 -0.10
C ILE A 242 12.72 -2.14 0.47
N ALA A 243 11.60 -2.11 -0.26
CA ALA A 243 10.37 -2.82 0.15
C ALA A 243 10.66 -4.33 0.30
N THR A 244 11.32 -4.93 -0.69
CA THR A 244 11.72 -6.34 -0.68
C THR A 244 12.62 -6.69 0.50
N MET A 245 13.65 -5.88 0.73
CA MET A 245 14.60 -6.05 1.83
C MET A 245 14.01 -5.74 3.21
N THR A 246 12.83 -5.13 3.28
CA THR A 246 12.07 -4.98 4.53
C THR A 246 11.09 -6.12 4.74
N LYS A 247 10.34 -6.50 3.69
CA LYS A 247 9.52 -7.71 3.63
C LYS A 247 9.14 -8.01 2.17
N PRO A 248 9.37 -9.22 1.64
CA PRO A 248 9.16 -9.52 0.22
C PRO A 248 7.68 -9.61 -0.18
N SER A 249 6.74 -9.65 0.76
CA SER A 249 5.31 -9.86 0.48
C SER A 249 4.69 -8.89 -0.52
N PHE A 250 5.06 -7.60 -0.48
CA PHE A 250 4.60 -6.63 -1.49
C PHE A 250 5.20 -6.93 -2.86
N THR A 251 6.47 -7.32 -2.89
CA THR A 251 7.21 -7.56 -4.13
C THR A 251 6.65 -8.72 -4.91
N LEU A 252 6.23 -9.81 -4.24
CA LEU A 252 5.63 -10.97 -4.90
C LEU A 252 4.41 -10.54 -5.74
N VAL A 253 3.43 -9.89 -5.11
CA VAL A 253 2.23 -9.41 -5.81
C VAL A 253 2.55 -8.31 -6.83
N MET A 254 3.49 -7.41 -6.53
CA MET A 254 3.89 -6.31 -7.41
C MET A 254 4.54 -6.83 -8.70
N VAL A 255 5.45 -7.80 -8.59
CA VAL A 255 6.11 -8.42 -9.73
C VAL A 255 5.12 -9.17 -10.60
N SER A 256 4.26 -10.00 -10.01
CA SER A 256 3.24 -10.74 -10.77
C SER A 256 2.30 -9.77 -11.49
N THR A 257 1.87 -8.71 -10.80
CA THR A 257 1.01 -7.68 -11.39
C THR A 257 1.70 -6.95 -12.54
N ALA A 258 2.93 -6.49 -12.34
CA ALA A 258 3.70 -5.82 -13.37
C ALA A 258 3.96 -6.73 -14.57
N GLY A 259 4.39 -7.97 -14.32
CA GLY A 259 4.66 -8.98 -15.32
C GLY A 259 3.44 -9.27 -16.19
N LEU A 260 2.27 -9.50 -15.58
CA LEU A 260 1.02 -9.73 -16.31
C LEU A 260 0.59 -8.50 -17.13
N ILE A 261 0.69 -7.31 -16.55
CA ILE A 261 0.38 -6.04 -17.25
C ILE A 261 1.31 -5.85 -18.46
N MET A 262 2.61 -6.02 -18.26
CA MET A 262 3.64 -5.84 -19.29
C MET A 262 3.50 -6.88 -20.39
N LEU A 263 3.31 -8.16 -20.03
CA LEU A 263 3.14 -9.26 -20.99
C LEU A 263 1.88 -9.07 -21.84
N TYR A 264 0.73 -8.81 -21.20
CA TYR A 264 -0.53 -8.55 -21.92
C TYR A 264 -0.37 -7.42 -22.92
N ARG A 265 0.32 -6.34 -22.54
CA ARG A 265 0.52 -5.17 -23.40
C ARG A 265 1.53 -5.42 -24.49
N LEU A 266 2.58 -6.16 -24.22
CA LEU A 266 3.56 -6.59 -25.22
C LEU A 266 2.88 -7.38 -26.34
N ILE A 267 2.04 -8.34 -25.97
CA ILE A 267 1.26 -9.14 -26.91
C ILE A 267 0.24 -8.27 -27.66
N ARG A 268 -0.54 -7.45 -26.94
CA ARG A 268 -1.57 -6.59 -27.54
C ARG A 268 -1.00 -5.56 -28.52
N ALA A 269 0.19 -5.04 -28.23
CA ALA A 269 0.90 -4.11 -29.11
C ALA A 269 1.74 -4.81 -30.19
N LYS A 270 1.61 -6.14 -30.36
CA LYS A 270 2.39 -6.94 -31.32
C LYS A 270 3.90 -6.67 -31.21
N PHE A 271 4.40 -6.61 -29.98
CA PHE A 271 5.80 -6.36 -29.63
C PHE A 271 6.35 -4.96 -30.02
N GLN A 272 5.50 -4.02 -30.44
CA GLN A 272 5.95 -2.65 -30.78
C GLN A 272 6.47 -1.87 -29.55
N ASN A 273 6.04 -2.24 -28.35
CA ASN A 273 6.49 -1.66 -27.08
C ASN A 273 7.59 -2.51 -26.40
N PHE A 274 8.38 -3.26 -27.17
CA PHE A 274 9.46 -4.10 -26.64
C PHE A 274 10.50 -3.30 -25.84
N VAL A 275 11.00 -2.19 -26.39
CA VAL A 275 12.01 -1.35 -25.71
C VAL A 275 11.50 -0.77 -24.38
N PRO A 276 10.31 -0.12 -24.31
CA PRO A 276 9.71 0.27 -23.03
C PRO A 276 9.54 -0.89 -22.05
N THR A 277 9.25 -2.10 -22.55
CA THR A 277 9.09 -3.30 -21.72
C THR A 277 10.41 -3.71 -21.09
N ILE A 278 11.49 -3.72 -21.86
CA ILE A 278 12.84 -3.98 -21.34
C ILE A 278 13.27 -2.88 -20.36
N GLN A 279 13.05 -1.60 -20.68
CA GLN A 279 13.40 -0.47 -19.81
C GLN A 279 12.73 -0.57 -18.44
N LEU A 280 11.42 -0.82 -18.41
CA LEU A 280 10.69 -1.03 -17.15
C LEU A 280 11.10 -2.34 -16.47
N GLY A 281 11.38 -3.39 -17.25
CA GLY A 281 11.85 -4.69 -16.75
C GLY A 281 13.19 -4.63 -16.03
N VAL A 282 14.13 -3.81 -16.51
CA VAL A 282 15.44 -3.61 -15.88
C VAL A 282 15.33 -3.09 -14.45
N CYS A 283 14.29 -2.32 -14.12
CA CYS A 283 14.06 -1.85 -12.75
C CYS A 283 13.85 -2.97 -11.73
N PHE A 284 13.47 -4.17 -12.17
CA PHE A 284 13.25 -5.32 -11.28
C PHE A 284 14.53 -6.13 -11.03
N ILE A 285 15.60 -5.94 -11.81
CA ILE A 285 16.84 -6.73 -11.68
C ILE A 285 17.44 -6.67 -10.27
N PRO A 286 17.60 -5.50 -9.61
CA PRO A 286 18.14 -5.47 -8.25
C PRO A 286 17.28 -6.25 -7.27
N THR A 287 15.97 -6.12 -7.39
CA THR A 287 14.99 -6.84 -6.56
C THR A 287 15.06 -8.35 -6.78
N PHE A 288 15.09 -8.83 -8.02
CA PHE A 288 15.22 -10.25 -8.30
C PHE A 288 16.55 -10.82 -7.81
N THR A 289 17.63 -10.05 -7.94
CA THR A 289 18.95 -10.44 -7.40
C THR A 289 18.88 -10.58 -5.87
N ALA A 290 18.23 -9.65 -5.18
CA ALA A 290 18.02 -9.71 -3.74
C ALA A 290 17.15 -10.92 -3.34
N LEU A 291 16.03 -11.17 -4.03
CA LEU A 291 15.18 -12.34 -3.78
C LEU A 291 15.94 -13.64 -4.00
N LEU A 292 16.70 -13.78 -5.10
CA LEU A 292 17.49 -14.98 -5.37
C LEU A 292 18.58 -15.21 -4.30
N TYR A 293 19.22 -14.14 -3.82
CA TYR A 293 20.18 -14.22 -2.72
C TYR A 293 19.52 -14.66 -1.42
N GLN A 294 18.38 -14.04 -1.06
CA GLN A 294 17.62 -14.35 0.14
C GLN A 294 17.05 -15.77 0.11
N TYR A 295 16.49 -16.20 -1.02
CA TYR A 295 15.81 -17.49 -1.15
C TYR A 295 16.74 -18.68 -1.34
N ARG A 296 18.00 -18.46 -1.74
CA ARG A 296 19.03 -19.53 -1.68
C ARG A 296 19.24 -20.08 -0.27
N GLY A 297 18.94 -19.31 0.78
CA GLY A 297 19.01 -19.77 2.18
C GLY A 297 17.69 -20.23 2.79
N VAL A 298 16.53 -19.89 2.20
CA VAL A 298 15.19 -20.08 2.82
C VAL A 298 14.38 -21.21 2.19
N PHE A 299 14.64 -21.57 0.94
CA PHE A 299 13.91 -22.64 0.22
C PHE A 299 14.79 -23.81 -0.23
N MET A 300 16.00 -23.95 0.31
CA MET A 300 16.65 -25.26 0.30
C MET A 300 15.93 -26.10 1.35
N PRO A 301 15.17 -27.14 0.97
CA PRO A 301 14.57 -28.02 1.95
C PRO A 301 15.69 -28.64 2.80
N GLU A 302 15.48 -28.74 4.11
CA GLU A 302 16.21 -29.72 4.90
C GLU A 302 15.93 -31.11 4.33
N ASP A 303 16.92 -32.02 4.38
CA ASP A 303 16.81 -33.35 3.78
C ASP A 303 15.54 -34.08 4.26
N GLY A 304 14.51 -34.15 3.40
CA GLY A 304 13.26 -34.86 3.66
C GLY A 304 11.98 -34.01 3.70
N GLU A 305 12.03 -32.67 3.66
CA GLU A 305 10.82 -31.82 3.67
C GLU A 305 10.34 -31.37 2.27
N GLU A 306 9.02 -31.31 2.05
CA GLU A 306 8.43 -30.72 0.85
C GLU A 306 8.52 -29.18 0.88
N GLY A 307 9.58 -28.63 0.29
CA GLY A 307 9.73 -27.19 0.07
C GLY A 307 9.04 -26.68 -1.22
N GLY A 308 8.76 -25.37 -1.26
CA GLY A 308 8.39 -24.65 -2.48
C GLY A 308 6.95 -24.14 -2.52
N ILE A 309 6.49 -23.76 -3.72
CA ILE A 309 5.16 -23.19 -3.96
C ILE A 309 4.25 -24.29 -4.51
N GLY A 310 3.08 -24.47 -3.88
CA GLY A 310 2.00 -25.33 -4.35
C GLY A 310 0.86 -24.55 -4.99
N PHE A 311 0.00 -25.25 -5.72
CA PHE A 311 -1.20 -24.70 -6.35
C PHE A 311 -2.45 -25.35 -5.76
N CYS A 312 -3.46 -24.55 -5.41
CA CYS A 312 -4.75 -25.01 -4.89
C CYS A 312 -5.89 -24.16 -5.45
N PHE A 313 -7.13 -24.46 -5.08
CA PHE A 313 -8.29 -23.64 -5.43
C PHE A 313 -9.02 -23.19 -4.17
N GLY A 314 -8.50 -22.15 -3.53
CA GLY A 314 -9.06 -21.57 -2.29
C GLY A 314 -8.94 -22.46 -1.06
N GLU A 315 -8.22 -23.59 -1.12
CA GLU A 315 -8.18 -24.60 -0.06
C GLU A 315 -7.62 -24.03 1.26
N VAL A 316 -6.50 -23.31 1.19
CA VAL A 316 -5.90 -22.68 2.38
C VAL A 316 -6.81 -21.58 2.94
N TRP A 317 -7.45 -20.80 2.06
CA TRP A 317 -8.39 -19.78 2.47
C TRP A 317 -9.63 -20.38 3.15
N ALA A 318 -10.13 -21.51 2.64
CA ALA A 318 -11.29 -22.21 3.18
C ALA A 318 -11.10 -22.71 4.63
N GLN A 319 -9.85 -22.90 5.07
CA GLN A 319 -9.56 -23.22 6.47
C GLN A 319 -10.02 -22.09 7.40
N TYR A 320 -9.94 -20.84 6.92
CA TYR A 320 -10.22 -19.64 7.69
C TYR A 320 -11.60 -19.02 7.41
N CYS A 321 -12.18 -19.29 6.25
CA CYS A 321 -13.43 -18.68 5.81
C CYS A 321 -14.19 -19.63 4.87
N ASP A 322 -15.39 -20.04 5.25
CA ASP A 322 -16.22 -20.91 4.41
C ASP A 322 -16.93 -20.13 3.29
N ASN A 323 -17.04 -18.80 3.43
CA ASN A 323 -17.68 -17.92 2.45
C ASN A 323 -16.73 -16.84 1.93
N ILE A 324 -15.78 -17.27 1.09
CA ILE A 324 -14.77 -16.41 0.46
C ILE A 324 -15.40 -15.22 -0.30
N PRO A 325 -16.49 -15.37 -1.09
CA PRO A 325 -17.12 -14.23 -1.76
C PRO A 325 -17.62 -13.15 -0.79
N LEU A 326 -18.24 -13.55 0.33
CA LEU A 326 -18.67 -12.59 1.35
C LEU A 326 -17.47 -11.92 2.02
N ALA A 327 -16.44 -12.69 2.38
CA ALA A 327 -15.20 -12.15 2.94
C ALA A 327 -14.57 -11.09 2.03
N VAL A 328 -14.48 -11.34 0.73
CA VAL A 328 -14.01 -10.36 -0.26
C VAL A 328 -14.86 -9.09 -0.22
N CYS A 329 -16.20 -9.21 -0.23
CA CYS A 329 -17.10 -8.05 -0.14
C CYS A 329 -16.92 -7.26 1.16
N LEU A 330 -16.71 -7.92 2.30
CA LEU A 330 -16.46 -7.29 3.59
C LEU A 330 -15.11 -6.58 3.64
N ALA A 331 -14.09 -7.13 2.98
CA ALA A 331 -12.76 -6.54 2.93
C ALA A 331 -12.73 -5.26 2.09
N ILE A 332 -13.41 -5.22 0.93
CA ILE A 332 -13.33 -4.12 -0.05
C ILE A 332 -14.67 -3.46 -0.39
N GLY A 333 -15.64 -3.48 0.53
CA GLY A 333 -16.97 -2.89 0.32
C GLY A 333 -16.95 -1.41 -0.10
N PHE A 334 -16.16 -0.58 0.59
CA PHE A 334 -15.97 0.82 0.22
C PHE A 334 -15.33 0.98 -1.18
N PRO A 335 -14.15 0.40 -1.48
CA PRO A 335 -13.58 0.47 -2.81
C PRO A 335 -14.51 -0.03 -3.93
N LEU A 336 -15.26 -1.11 -3.70
CA LEU A 336 -16.25 -1.64 -4.65
C LEU A 336 -17.34 -0.61 -4.95
N LEU A 337 -17.91 0.02 -3.92
CA LEU A 337 -18.93 1.05 -4.10
C LEU A 337 -18.38 2.24 -4.91
N VAL A 338 -17.14 2.68 -4.63
CA VAL A 338 -16.48 3.73 -5.40
C VAL A 338 -16.24 3.30 -6.85
N LEU A 339 -15.81 2.06 -7.10
CA LEU A 339 -15.63 1.52 -8.45
C LEU A 339 -16.95 1.53 -9.23
N VAL A 340 -18.04 1.02 -8.65
CA VAL A 340 -19.35 0.92 -9.31
C VAL A 340 -19.91 2.30 -9.63
N LEU A 341 -19.91 3.22 -8.67
CA LEU A 341 -20.50 4.55 -8.82
C LEU A 341 -19.67 5.49 -9.70
N ASN A 342 -18.37 5.22 -9.86
CA ASN A 342 -17.45 6.08 -10.61
C ASN A 342 -16.71 5.34 -11.74
N PHE A 343 -17.26 4.24 -12.24
CA PHE A 343 -16.59 3.31 -13.17
C PHE A 343 -15.91 3.99 -14.37
N ARG A 344 -16.57 4.99 -14.97
CA ARG A 344 -16.03 5.73 -16.13
C ARG A 344 -14.76 6.51 -15.80
N GLU A 345 -14.67 7.06 -14.60
CA GLU A 345 -13.52 7.84 -14.13
C GLU A 345 -12.41 6.92 -13.64
N CYS A 346 -12.79 5.89 -12.89
CA CYS A 346 -11.94 4.80 -12.45
C CYS A 346 -11.19 4.12 -13.62
N ARG A 347 -11.89 3.88 -14.74
CA ARG A 347 -11.29 3.28 -15.94
C ARG A 347 -10.28 4.20 -16.63
N LYS A 348 -10.41 5.52 -16.51
CA LYS A 348 -9.47 6.48 -17.09
C LYS A 348 -8.25 6.70 -16.21
N ASN A 349 -8.44 6.63 -14.89
CA ASN A 349 -7.38 6.88 -13.92
C ASN A 349 -6.37 5.72 -13.87
N SER A 350 -5.11 5.98 -14.24
CA SER A 350 -4.07 4.93 -14.31
C SER A 350 -3.74 4.35 -12.94
N LEU A 351 -3.67 5.20 -11.91
CA LEU A 351 -3.36 4.78 -10.55
C LEU A 351 -4.48 3.91 -9.98
N PHE A 352 -5.73 4.29 -10.22
CA PHE A 352 -6.89 3.53 -9.76
C PHE A 352 -7.01 2.17 -10.49
N ARG A 353 -6.82 2.15 -11.82
CA ARG A 353 -6.72 0.89 -12.57
C ARG A 353 -5.64 -0.02 -11.98
N PHE A 354 -4.47 0.57 -11.69
CA PHE A 354 -3.35 -0.17 -11.14
C PHE A 354 -3.64 -0.72 -9.73
N SER A 355 -4.30 0.04 -8.85
CA SER A 355 -4.78 -0.46 -7.55
C SER A 355 -5.61 -1.74 -7.69
N TRP A 356 -6.59 -1.74 -8.61
CA TRP A 356 -7.45 -2.91 -8.85
C TRP A 356 -6.70 -4.08 -9.48
N GLN A 357 -5.76 -3.82 -10.38
CA GLN A 357 -4.94 -4.88 -10.97
C GLN A 357 -4.08 -5.56 -9.89
N LEU A 358 -3.45 -4.78 -9.02
CA LEU A 358 -2.68 -5.31 -7.89
C LEU A 358 -3.58 -6.12 -6.93
N TYR A 359 -4.78 -5.63 -6.63
CA TYR A 359 -5.76 -6.36 -5.82
C TYR A 359 -6.19 -7.69 -6.45
N LEU A 360 -6.54 -7.69 -7.74
CA LEU A 360 -7.00 -8.91 -8.42
C LEU A 360 -5.91 -9.96 -8.52
N VAL A 361 -4.66 -9.55 -8.75
CA VAL A 361 -3.51 -10.46 -8.75
C VAL A 361 -3.22 -10.96 -7.34
N GLY A 362 -3.22 -10.08 -6.33
CA GLY A 362 -3.05 -10.50 -4.93
C GLY A 362 -4.15 -11.46 -4.45
N PHE A 363 -5.40 -11.23 -4.88
CA PHE A 363 -6.51 -12.17 -4.66
C PHE A 363 -6.23 -13.50 -5.34
N ALA A 364 -5.84 -13.50 -6.62
CA ALA A 364 -5.54 -14.73 -7.35
C ALA A 364 -4.37 -15.49 -6.73
N GLU A 365 -3.31 -14.81 -6.29
CA GLU A 365 -2.20 -15.43 -5.58
C GLU A 365 -2.65 -16.05 -4.26
N ALA A 366 -3.41 -15.33 -3.42
CA ALA A 366 -3.94 -15.88 -2.18
C ALA A 366 -4.94 -17.03 -2.40
N PHE A 367 -5.68 -17.01 -3.51
CA PHE A 367 -6.65 -18.04 -3.83
C PHE A 367 -6.00 -19.28 -4.45
N LEU A 368 -4.94 -19.12 -5.23
CA LEU A 368 -4.35 -20.18 -6.04
C LEU A 368 -3.03 -20.73 -5.51
N LEU A 369 -2.27 -19.95 -4.74
CA LEU A 369 -0.92 -20.31 -4.32
C LEU A 369 -0.85 -20.56 -2.82
N TYR A 370 0.00 -21.51 -2.42
CA TYR A 370 0.34 -21.76 -1.03
C TYR A 370 1.81 -22.18 -0.90
N GLU A 371 2.39 -21.97 0.28
CA GLU A 371 3.73 -22.47 0.62
C GLU A 371 3.59 -23.93 1.08
N LYS A 372 4.37 -24.84 0.50
CA LYS A 372 4.38 -26.25 0.89
C LYS A 372 5.01 -26.43 2.28
N GLY A 373 4.80 -27.61 2.88
CA GLY A 373 5.32 -27.94 4.20
C GLY A 373 4.52 -27.31 5.34
N PHE A 374 5.16 -27.14 6.49
CA PHE A 374 4.52 -26.68 7.73
C PHE A 374 3.92 -25.27 7.63
N ARG A 375 4.43 -24.43 6.72
CA ARG A 375 3.96 -23.06 6.47
C ARG A 375 2.70 -22.96 5.61
N LYS A 376 2.13 -24.10 5.18
CA LYS A 376 0.87 -24.13 4.41
C LYS A 376 -0.25 -23.39 5.14
N VAL A 377 -0.34 -23.55 6.45
CA VAL A 377 -1.39 -22.92 7.27
C VAL A 377 -1.13 -21.44 7.51
N ASP A 378 0.11 -20.96 7.48
CA ASP A 378 0.44 -19.53 7.70
C ASP A 378 -0.18 -18.59 6.65
N PHE A 379 -0.63 -19.16 5.53
CA PHE A 379 -1.34 -18.45 4.47
C PHE A 379 -0.56 -17.22 3.96
N ASN A 380 0.76 -17.38 3.74
CA ASN A 380 1.68 -16.29 3.42
C ASN A 380 1.32 -15.48 2.16
N PHE A 381 0.61 -16.07 1.18
CA PHE A 381 0.15 -15.31 0.00
C PHE A 381 -0.97 -14.31 0.33
N SER A 382 -1.64 -14.43 1.48
CA SER A 382 -2.63 -13.44 1.96
C SER A 382 -2.00 -12.07 2.25
N TRP A 383 -0.70 -11.99 2.56
CA TRP A 383 -0.01 -10.71 2.75
C TRP A 383 0.00 -9.86 1.47
N GLY A 384 0.16 -10.49 0.30
CA GLY A 384 0.04 -9.82 -1.00
C GLY A 384 -1.38 -9.32 -1.26
N TYR A 385 -2.38 -10.12 -0.91
CA TYR A 385 -3.80 -9.75 -0.94
C TYR A 385 -4.10 -8.53 -0.05
N MET A 386 -3.57 -8.47 1.18
CA MET A 386 -3.73 -7.31 2.08
C MET A 386 -3.13 -6.02 1.50
N TYR A 387 -2.00 -6.09 0.79
CA TYR A 387 -1.49 -4.93 0.06
C TYR A 387 -2.47 -4.49 -1.04
N GLY A 388 -3.03 -5.45 -1.76
CA GLY A 388 -4.12 -5.23 -2.72
C GLY A 388 -5.30 -4.49 -2.10
N ILE A 389 -5.79 -4.94 -0.94
CA ILE A 389 -6.87 -4.29 -0.19
C ILE A 389 -6.46 -2.85 0.17
N PHE A 390 -5.26 -2.65 0.72
CA PHE A 390 -4.75 -1.34 1.11
C PHE A 390 -4.72 -0.36 -0.06
N PHE A 391 -4.17 -0.76 -1.22
CA PHE A 391 -4.07 0.12 -2.38
C PHE A 391 -5.41 0.37 -3.08
N CYS A 392 -6.37 -0.55 -2.98
CA CYS A 392 -7.76 -0.30 -3.37
C CYS A 392 -8.41 0.78 -2.50
N HIS A 393 -8.23 0.73 -1.18
CA HIS A 393 -8.72 1.78 -0.28
C HIS A 393 -8.00 3.11 -0.50
N PHE A 394 -6.67 3.09 -0.69
CA PHE A 394 -5.87 4.27 -1.01
C PHE A 394 -6.41 4.97 -2.27
N GLY A 395 -6.61 4.22 -3.36
CA GLY A 395 -7.10 4.74 -4.63
C GLY A 395 -8.53 5.26 -4.54
N ALA A 396 -9.41 4.53 -3.83
CA ALA A 396 -10.80 4.92 -3.62
C ALA A 396 -10.94 6.19 -2.77
N LEU A 397 -10.19 6.30 -1.67
CA LEU A 397 -10.16 7.49 -0.83
C LEU A 397 -9.60 8.70 -1.58
N LEU A 398 -8.52 8.52 -2.35
CA LEU A 398 -7.97 9.59 -3.17
C LEU A 398 -9.00 10.13 -4.17
N LEU A 399 -9.72 9.25 -4.86
CA LEU A 399 -10.79 9.66 -5.78
C LEU A 399 -11.91 10.39 -5.05
N LEU A 400 -12.31 9.91 -3.87
CA LEU A 400 -13.35 10.52 -3.06
C LEU A 400 -12.97 11.93 -2.58
N LEU A 401 -11.71 12.12 -2.17
CA LEU A 401 -11.13 13.42 -1.84
C LEU A 401 -11.09 14.34 -3.06
N GLN A 402 -10.66 13.85 -4.22
CA GLN A 402 -10.63 14.63 -5.47
C GLN A 402 -12.02 15.13 -5.87
N LYS A 403 -13.04 14.27 -5.76
CA LYS A 403 -14.45 14.64 -6.02
C LYS A 403 -14.98 15.64 -5.01
N THR A 404 -14.72 15.42 -3.73
CA THR A 404 -15.17 16.32 -2.67
C THR A 404 -14.54 17.71 -2.83
N ALA A 405 -13.25 17.78 -3.13
CA ALA A 405 -12.54 19.04 -3.39
C ALA A 405 -13.02 19.73 -4.69
N GLY A 406 -13.22 18.98 -5.78
CA GLY A 406 -13.75 19.52 -7.04
C GLY A 406 -15.20 20.02 -6.96
N ARG A 407 -15.94 19.57 -5.95
CA ARG A 407 -17.32 20.00 -5.70
C ARG A 407 -17.44 21.36 -5.04
N SER A 408 -16.41 21.79 -4.31
CA SER A 408 -16.38 23.13 -3.71
C SER A 408 -16.41 24.24 -4.77
N THR A 409 -16.26 23.90 -6.04
CA THR A 409 -16.19 24.82 -7.19
C THR A 409 -17.33 24.69 -8.21
N GLY A 410 -18.33 23.82 -8.01
CA GLY A 410 -19.37 23.56 -9.02
C GLY A 410 -20.75 23.16 -8.48
N ASN A 411 -21.80 23.46 -9.25
CA ASN A 411 -23.19 23.19 -8.89
C ASN A 411 -23.59 21.75 -9.29
N SER A 412 -23.29 20.76 -8.44
CA SER A 412 -23.64 19.35 -8.69
C SER A 412 -25.09 19.03 -8.29
N GLY A 413 -25.79 18.24 -9.10
CA GLY A 413 -27.18 17.83 -8.84
C GLY A 413 -27.37 17.00 -7.55
N LYS A 414 -28.59 17.02 -7.00
CA LYS A 414 -28.97 16.30 -5.75
C LYS A 414 -28.57 14.82 -5.76
N LYS A 415 -28.76 14.12 -6.88
CA LYS A 415 -28.42 12.69 -7.05
C LYS A 415 -26.93 12.42 -6.83
N GLU A 416 -26.06 13.22 -7.46
CA GLU A 416 -24.61 13.07 -7.29
C GLU A 416 -24.18 13.33 -5.85
N ARG A 417 -24.94 14.15 -5.10
CA ARG A 417 -24.65 14.47 -3.69
C ARG A 417 -24.95 13.28 -2.81
N LEU A 418 -26.10 12.67 -3.02
CA LEU A 418 -26.48 11.44 -2.34
C LEU A 418 -25.46 10.32 -2.61
N LEU A 419 -25.07 10.11 -3.87
CA LEU A 419 -24.07 9.08 -4.21
C LEU A 419 -22.70 9.33 -3.56
N LEU A 420 -22.28 10.59 -3.44
CA LEU A 420 -21.05 10.93 -2.74
C LEU A 420 -21.17 10.68 -1.22
N ILE A 421 -22.30 11.01 -0.62
CA ILE A 421 -22.58 10.74 0.81
C ILE A 421 -22.54 9.24 1.08
N LEU A 422 -23.15 8.40 0.23
CA LEU A 422 -23.12 6.95 0.38
C LEU A 422 -21.68 6.39 0.38
N GLN A 423 -20.81 6.92 -0.48
CA GLN A 423 -19.40 6.51 -0.51
C GLN A 423 -18.65 6.93 0.76
N TRP A 424 -18.91 8.14 1.29
CA TRP A 424 -18.36 8.58 2.56
C TRP A 424 -18.87 7.74 3.74
N LEU A 425 -20.17 7.39 3.75
CA LEU A 425 -20.73 6.51 4.79
C LEU A 425 -20.08 5.12 4.76
N ALA A 426 -19.88 4.55 3.57
CA ALA A 426 -19.17 3.28 3.43
C ALA A 426 -17.72 3.39 3.94
N TYR A 427 -17.01 4.47 3.61
CA TYR A 427 -15.67 4.72 4.14
C TYR A 427 -15.65 4.82 5.67
N LEU A 428 -16.56 5.61 6.24
CA LEU A 428 -16.66 5.82 7.69
C LEU A 428 -17.03 4.53 8.41
N TRP A 429 -17.82 3.64 7.79
CA TRP A 429 -18.14 2.33 8.34
C TRP A 429 -16.90 1.43 8.42
N HIS A 430 -16.10 1.36 7.34
CA HIS A 430 -14.79 0.69 7.36
C HIS A 430 -13.82 1.28 8.40
N LEU A 431 -13.85 2.60 8.59
CA LEU A 431 -13.04 3.27 9.60
C LEU A 431 -13.52 2.93 11.02
N ALA A 432 -14.82 2.91 11.28
CA ALA A 432 -15.38 2.57 12.57
C ALA A 432 -15.06 1.12 12.97
N CYS A 433 -15.29 0.16 12.06
CA CYS A 433 -14.87 -1.23 12.25
C CYS A 433 -13.36 -1.31 12.48
N GLY A 434 -12.56 -0.57 11.73
CA GLY A 434 -11.12 -0.63 11.89
C GLY A 434 -10.57 0.02 13.17
N ILE A 435 -11.19 1.08 13.68
CA ILE A 435 -10.88 1.64 15.01
C ILE A 435 -11.23 0.62 16.10
N TYR A 436 -12.38 -0.05 16.00
CA TYR A 436 -12.75 -1.09 16.97
C TYR A 436 -11.80 -2.28 16.91
N TYR A 437 -11.42 -2.73 15.70
CA TYR A 437 -10.43 -3.79 15.52
C TYR A 437 -9.08 -3.40 16.14
N PHE A 438 -8.58 -2.19 15.82
CA PHE A 438 -7.35 -1.68 16.43
C PHE A 438 -7.46 -1.63 17.95
N TRP A 439 -8.57 -1.15 18.50
CA TRP A 439 -8.81 -1.08 19.93
C TRP A 439 -8.76 -2.46 20.61
N GLY A 440 -9.36 -3.47 19.99
CA GLY A 440 -9.28 -4.87 20.47
C GLY A 440 -7.83 -5.36 20.56
N ILE A 441 -7.06 -5.18 19.50
CA ILE A 441 -5.63 -5.56 19.47
C ILE A 441 -4.81 -4.72 20.47
N PHE A 442 -5.14 -3.43 20.62
CA PHE A 442 -4.49 -2.52 21.55
C PHE A 442 -4.68 -2.97 23.01
N LEU A 443 -5.80 -3.61 23.35
CA LEU A 443 -6.08 -4.16 24.67
C LEU A 443 -5.55 -5.59 24.89
N GLY A 444 -4.85 -6.17 23.91
CA GLY A 444 -4.32 -7.54 23.99
C GLY A 444 -5.26 -8.61 23.47
N GLY A 445 -6.38 -8.21 22.85
CA GLY A 445 -7.28 -9.13 22.16
C GLY A 445 -6.61 -9.79 20.95
N THR A 446 -7.18 -10.92 20.53
CA THR A 446 -6.65 -11.68 19.40
C THR A 446 -7.08 -11.08 18.06
N TYR A 447 -6.34 -11.40 16.99
CA TYR A 447 -6.69 -11.01 15.61
C TYR A 447 -7.46 -12.12 14.86
N TYR A 448 -7.85 -13.18 15.57
CA TYR A 448 -8.77 -14.20 15.10
C TYR A 448 -10.19 -13.59 15.07
#